data_AF-A0A7K2WHS6-F1
#
_entry.id   AF-A0A7K2WHS6-F1
#
_cell.length_a   1.000
_cell.length_b   1.000
_cell.length_c   1.000
_cell.angle_alpha   90.00
_cell.angle_beta   90.00
_cell.angle_gamma   90.00
#
_symmetry.space_group_name_H-M   'P 1'
#
loop_
_entity.id
_entity.type
_entity.pdbx_description
1 polymer ?
#
loop_
_entity_poly.entity_id
_entity_poly.type
_entity_poly.pdbx_seq_one_letter_code
_entity_poly.pdbx_strand_id
1 'polypeptide(L)'
;MTAQAHVPSLFSRAGAVSALTLAAIGGSLLVPGAASEAQAAPHGATALKVAASKKGSPYKYGATGPRRFDCSGLTVYSYKKAGKKLPRTAQQQYNKTRHVSPSGRKKGDLVFFHYGNRVYHVGIYAGRGKIWHSPKRGSVVRLERIWSRSVWYGRVR
;
A
#
# COMPACT_ATOMS: atom_id res chain seq x y z
N MET A 1 78.11 33.76 -4.71
CA MET A 1 76.93 33.45 -3.86
C MET A 1 76.46 32.05 -4.25
N THR A 2 77.12 31.03 -3.70
CA THR A 2 76.62 30.15 -2.60
C THR A 2 75.33 29.41 -2.95
N ALA A 3 75.16 28.10 -2.79
CA ALA A 3 76.00 26.89 -2.73
C ALA A 3 75.02 25.76 -2.33
N GLN A 4 75.17 24.59 -2.96
CA GLN A 4 74.84 23.25 -2.45
C GLN A 4 73.35 22.89 -2.22
N ALA A 5 72.79 21.88 -2.90
CA ALA A 5 73.08 20.44 -2.94
C ALA A 5 72.49 19.67 -1.74
N HIS A 6 71.59 18.71 -2.00
CA HIS A 6 71.76 17.28 -1.70
C HIS A 6 70.43 16.52 -1.83
N VAL A 7 70.44 15.45 -2.62
CA VAL A 7 69.54 14.28 -2.46
C VAL A 7 70.09 13.36 -1.37
N PRO A 8 69.24 12.60 -0.66
CA PRO A 8 69.30 11.15 -0.83
C PRO A 8 67.95 10.41 -0.76
N SER A 9 68.08 9.14 -1.11
CA SER A 9 67.14 8.06 -1.40
C SER A 9 66.47 7.35 -0.21
N LEU A 10 65.36 6.65 -0.55
CA LEU A 10 64.87 5.33 -0.06
C LEU A 10 64.60 5.13 1.44
N PHE A 11 63.34 4.78 1.77
CA PHE A 11 63.00 3.60 2.60
C PHE A 11 61.53 3.19 2.39
N SER A 12 61.33 1.96 1.88
CA SER A 12 60.43 0.87 2.33
C SER A 12 58.99 1.19 2.79
N ARG A 13 57.95 0.40 2.54
CA ARG A 13 57.76 -0.99 2.05
C ARG A 13 56.24 -1.21 1.98
N ALA A 14 55.82 -2.14 1.13
CA ALA A 14 54.62 -2.98 1.25
C ALA A 14 53.23 -2.28 1.17
N GLY A 15 52.24 -2.81 0.46
CA GLY A 15 52.16 -4.12 -0.16
C GLY A 15 50.89 -4.29 -1.00
N ALA A 16 50.91 -5.39 -1.77
CA ALA A 16 49.81 -6.28 -2.15
C ALA A 16 48.51 -5.63 -2.67
N VAL A 17 48.23 -5.65 -3.98
CA VAL A 17 47.72 -6.78 -4.78
C VAL A 17 46.26 -7.16 -4.46
N SER A 18 45.50 -7.19 -5.55
CA SER A 18 44.31 -8.00 -5.85
C SER A 18 42.93 -7.56 -5.39
N ALA A 19 42.12 -7.35 -6.44
CA ALA A 19 40.70 -7.54 -6.48
C ALA A 19 40.28 -8.86 -5.81
N LEU A 20 39.20 -8.81 -5.04
CA LEU A 20 38.41 -9.99 -4.72
C LEU A 20 36.93 -9.62 -4.75
N THR A 21 36.28 -10.06 -5.81
CA THR A 21 34.83 -10.19 -5.94
C THR A 21 34.27 -10.96 -4.74
N LEU A 22 33.40 -10.33 -3.95
CA LEU A 22 32.44 -11.07 -3.13
C LEU A 22 31.17 -11.32 -3.94
N ALA A 23 31.09 -12.51 -4.52
CA ALA A 23 29.82 -13.15 -4.82
C ALA A 23 29.13 -13.46 -3.49
N ALA A 24 28.10 -12.69 -3.13
CA ALA A 24 27.25 -13.02 -2.00
C ALA A 24 26.29 -14.15 -2.41
N ILE A 25 26.65 -15.38 -2.10
CA ILE A 25 25.73 -16.52 -2.08
C ILE A 25 24.88 -16.35 -0.81
N GLY A 26 23.82 -15.56 -0.90
CA GLY A 26 22.84 -15.40 0.16
C GLY A 26 21.85 -16.55 0.15
N GLY A 27 22.05 -17.55 1.02
CA GLY A 27 21.13 -18.65 1.23
C GLY A 27 19.72 -18.18 1.55
N SER A 28 18.74 -18.67 0.78
CA SER A 28 17.33 -18.41 1.04
C SER A 28 16.84 -19.29 2.18
N LEU A 29 16.79 -18.75 3.39
CA LEU A 29 15.97 -19.33 4.45
C LEU A 29 14.51 -19.19 4.02
N LEU A 30 13.89 -20.30 3.61
CA LEU A 30 12.45 -20.40 3.39
C LEU A 30 11.74 -20.21 4.73
N VAL A 31 11.48 -18.95 5.10
CA VAL A 31 10.54 -18.60 6.16
C VAL A 31 9.13 -18.81 5.57
N PRO A 32 8.37 -19.85 5.97
CA PRO A 32 7.02 -20.06 5.47
C PRO A 32 6.12 -19.02 6.13
N GLY A 33 5.99 -17.85 5.50
CA GLY A 33 5.16 -16.76 6.02
C GLY A 33 5.41 -15.39 5.36
N ALA A 34 6.65 -15.11 4.93
CA ALA A 34 7.01 -13.81 4.35
C ALA A 34 6.38 -13.57 2.96
N ALA A 35 6.16 -14.63 2.18
CA ALA A 35 5.57 -14.55 0.85
C ALA A 35 4.08 -14.11 0.86
N SER A 36 3.33 -14.34 1.95
CA SER A 36 1.93 -13.90 2.03
C SER A 36 1.81 -12.39 2.30
N GLU A 37 2.75 -11.83 3.07
CA GLU A 37 2.77 -10.39 3.37
C GLU A 37 3.36 -9.54 2.24
N ALA A 38 4.40 -10.06 1.56
CA ALA A 38 4.99 -9.41 0.38
C ALA A 38 3.99 -9.33 -0.79
N GLN A 39 3.14 -10.35 -0.99
CA GLN A 39 2.08 -10.34 -2.02
C GLN A 39 0.82 -9.54 -1.60
N ALA A 40 0.57 -9.28 -0.31
CA ALA A 40 -0.53 -8.40 0.09
C ALA A 40 -0.26 -6.91 -0.24
N ALA A 41 1.01 -6.50 -0.22
CA ALA A 41 1.44 -5.15 -0.56
C ALA A 41 1.13 -4.71 -2.02
N PRO A 42 1.37 -5.52 -3.08
CA PRO A 42 1.07 -5.14 -4.45
C PRO A 42 -0.43 -4.99 -4.71
N HIS A 43 -1.28 -5.86 -4.13
CA HIS A 43 -2.72 -5.80 -4.38
C HIS A 43 -3.35 -4.54 -3.76
N GLY A 44 -3.04 -4.23 -2.49
CA GLY A 44 -3.55 -3.03 -1.83
C GLY A 44 -3.09 -1.74 -2.51
N ALA A 45 -1.80 -1.66 -2.87
CA ALA A 45 -1.26 -0.51 -3.58
C ALA A 45 -1.88 -0.32 -4.98
N THR A 46 -2.11 -1.43 -5.70
CA THR A 46 -2.77 -1.40 -7.01
C THR A 46 -4.23 -0.98 -6.88
N ALA A 47 -4.98 -1.54 -5.93
CA ALA A 47 -6.36 -1.15 -5.67
C ALA A 47 -6.47 0.34 -5.30
N LEU A 48 -5.55 0.86 -4.48
CA LEU A 48 -5.49 2.28 -4.16
C LEU A 48 -5.26 3.16 -5.40
N LYS A 49 -4.32 2.79 -6.28
CA LYS A 49 -4.07 3.49 -7.55
C LYS A 49 -5.30 3.47 -8.46
N VAL A 50 -5.99 2.33 -8.55
CA VAL A 50 -7.22 2.19 -9.34
C VAL A 50 -8.35 3.04 -8.76
N ALA A 51 -8.52 3.08 -7.44
CA ALA A 51 -9.52 3.94 -6.83
C ALA A 51 -9.23 5.44 -7.09
N ALA A 52 -7.96 5.83 -6.99
CA ALA A 52 -7.52 7.20 -7.29
C ALA A 52 -7.79 7.59 -8.74
N SER A 53 -7.59 6.68 -9.71
CA SER A 53 -7.87 6.95 -11.13
C SER A 53 -9.35 7.10 -11.44
N LYS A 54 -10.24 6.77 -10.49
CA LYS A 54 -11.69 6.99 -10.59
C LYS A 54 -12.16 8.30 -9.99
N LYS A 55 -11.25 9.18 -9.51
CA LYS A 55 -11.60 10.54 -9.06
C LYS A 55 -12.58 11.21 -10.02
N GLY A 56 -13.65 11.80 -9.48
CA GLY A 56 -14.68 12.48 -10.26
C GLY A 56 -15.79 11.57 -10.81
N SER A 57 -15.66 10.25 -10.74
CA SER A 57 -16.72 9.33 -11.18
C SER A 57 -17.99 9.52 -10.32
N PRO A 58 -19.19 9.72 -10.90
CA PRO A 58 -20.39 9.97 -10.13
C PRO A 58 -20.84 8.78 -9.28
N TYR A 59 -21.42 9.08 -8.12
CA TYR A 59 -22.07 8.08 -7.30
C TYR A 59 -23.31 7.50 -8.00
N LYS A 60 -23.49 6.17 -7.92
CA LYS A 60 -24.76 5.49 -8.23
C LYS A 60 -24.92 4.31 -7.28
N TYR A 61 -26.02 4.28 -6.54
CA TYR A 61 -26.35 3.15 -5.67
C TYR A 61 -26.36 1.85 -6.50
N GLY A 62 -25.73 0.80 -5.98
CA GLY A 62 -25.64 -0.49 -6.68
C GLY A 62 -24.54 -0.57 -7.75
N ALA A 63 -23.91 0.52 -8.16
CA ALA A 63 -22.94 0.49 -9.26
C ALA A 63 -21.54 0.03 -8.84
N THR A 64 -20.90 -0.76 -9.70
CA THR A 64 -19.57 -1.39 -9.51
C THR A 64 -18.55 -1.00 -10.60
N GLY A 65 -18.78 0.13 -11.28
CA GLY A 65 -17.90 0.65 -12.33
C GLY A 65 -18.29 0.25 -13.76
N PRO A 66 -17.46 0.62 -14.76
CA PRO A 66 -16.23 1.41 -14.62
C PRO A 66 -16.46 2.93 -14.56
N ARG A 67 -17.68 3.42 -14.84
CA ARG A 67 -18.03 4.85 -14.96
C ARG A 67 -18.73 5.44 -13.74
N ARG A 68 -19.39 4.62 -12.92
CA ARG A 68 -20.16 5.03 -11.74
C ARG A 68 -19.99 4.00 -10.62
N PHE A 69 -20.04 4.46 -9.37
CA PHE A 69 -19.74 3.61 -8.22
C PHE A 69 -20.61 3.95 -7.02
N ASP A 70 -21.01 2.97 -6.22
CA ASP A 70 -21.24 3.21 -4.79
C ASP A 70 -19.98 2.89 -3.97
N CYS A 71 -20.07 3.02 -2.65
CA CYS A 71 -18.93 2.88 -1.74
C CYS A 71 -18.23 1.53 -1.91
N SER A 72 -18.99 0.44 -1.81
CA SER A 72 -18.50 -0.93 -1.91
C SER A 72 -18.26 -1.37 -3.36
N GLY A 73 -18.92 -0.74 -4.33
CA GLY A 73 -18.68 -0.98 -5.75
C GLY A 73 -17.34 -0.41 -6.21
N LEU A 74 -16.90 0.73 -5.66
CA LEU A 74 -15.56 1.26 -5.91
C LEU A 74 -14.48 0.28 -5.41
N THR A 75 -14.65 -0.29 -4.22
CA THR A 75 -13.69 -1.24 -3.64
C THR A 75 -13.68 -2.55 -4.43
N VAL A 76 -14.85 -3.10 -4.79
CA VAL A 76 -14.98 -4.29 -5.67
C VAL A 76 -14.23 -4.07 -6.97
N TYR A 77 -14.48 -2.95 -7.66
CA TYR A 77 -13.82 -2.65 -8.93
C TYR A 77 -12.30 -2.55 -8.77
N SER A 78 -11.85 -1.82 -7.75
CA SER A 78 -10.43 -1.55 -7.51
C SER A 78 -9.66 -2.82 -7.18
N TYR A 79 -10.19 -3.66 -6.29
CA TYR A 79 -9.55 -4.92 -5.94
C TYR A 79 -9.67 -5.96 -7.05
N LYS A 80 -10.76 -5.98 -7.83
CA LYS A 80 -10.87 -6.83 -9.02
C LYS A 80 -9.74 -6.52 -10.02
N LYS A 81 -9.45 -5.24 -10.25
CA LYS A 81 -8.31 -4.81 -11.09
C LYS A 81 -6.95 -5.12 -10.46
N ALA A 82 -6.89 -5.24 -9.15
CA ALA A 82 -5.72 -5.72 -8.43
C ALA A 82 -5.65 -7.26 -8.33
N GLY A 83 -6.53 -8.03 -8.98
CA GLY A 83 -6.51 -9.50 -8.96
C GLY A 83 -7.16 -10.15 -7.73
N LYS A 84 -7.94 -9.41 -6.94
CA LYS A 84 -8.66 -9.92 -5.76
C LYS A 84 -10.18 -9.78 -5.91
N LYS A 85 -10.92 -10.79 -5.47
CA LYS A 85 -12.38 -10.76 -5.45
C LYS A 85 -12.87 -10.29 -4.08
N LEU A 86 -13.75 -9.30 -4.09
CA LEU A 86 -14.46 -8.84 -2.90
C LEU A 86 -15.96 -9.13 -3.05
N PRO A 87 -16.65 -9.46 -1.95
CA PRO A 87 -18.10 -9.54 -1.96
C PRO A 87 -18.71 -8.15 -2.16
N ARG A 88 -19.99 -8.12 -2.54
CA ARG A 88 -20.63 -6.92 -3.06
C ARG A 88 -20.81 -5.83 -2.02
N THR A 89 -21.23 -6.16 -0.81
CA THR A 89 -21.62 -5.16 0.20
C THR A 89 -20.49 -4.81 1.15
N ALA A 90 -20.52 -3.60 1.72
CA ALA A 90 -19.51 -3.16 2.69
C ALA A 90 -19.44 -4.08 3.92
N GLN A 91 -20.59 -4.56 4.41
CA GLN A 91 -20.65 -5.52 5.52
C GLN A 91 -20.00 -6.86 5.16
N GLN A 92 -20.28 -7.41 3.98
CA GLN A 92 -19.66 -8.66 3.55
C GLN A 92 -18.14 -8.50 3.36
N GLN A 93 -17.70 -7.34 2.86
CA GLN A 93 -16.27 -7.04 2.71
C GLN A 93 -15.58 -7.01 4.07
N TYR A 94 -16.18 -6.33 5.05
CA TYR A 94 -15.69 -6.29 6.43
C TYR A 94 -15.53 -7.70 7.00
N ASN A 95 -16.54 -8.57 6.82
CA ASN A 95 -16.52 -9.95 7.29
C ASN A 95 -15.45 -10.81 6.58
N LYS A 96 -15.11 -10.50 5.33
CA LYS A 96 -14.16 -11.29 4.51
C LYS A 96 -12.70 -10.84 4.68
N THR A 97 -12.46 -9.62 5.14
CA THR A 97 -11.10 -9.09 5.33
C THR A 97 -10.46 -9.52 6.64
N ARG A 98 -9.13 -9.55 6.67
CA ARG A 98 -8.38 -9.61 7.93
C ARG A 98 -8.49 -8.28 8.66
N HIS A 99 -8.97 -8.27 9.89
CA HIS A 99 -9.00 -7.05 10.70
C HIS A 99 -7.59 -6.61 11.09
N VAL A 100 -7.35 -5.31 11.03
CA VAL A 100 -6.06 -4.69 11.30
C VAL A 100 -6.25 -3.57 12.32
N SER A 101 -5.32 -3.45 13.26
CA SER A 101 -5.33 -2.37 14.24
C SER A 101 -5.12 -1.01 13.56
N PRO A 102 -5.57 0.10 14.18
CA PRO A 102 -5.29 1.43 13.65
C PRO A 102 -3.80 1.72 13.44
N SER A 103 -2.90 1.19 14.26
CA SER A 103 -1.44 1.35 14.09
C SER A 103 -0.87 0.47 12.98
N GLY A 104 -1.46 -0.70 12.72
CA GLY A 104 -1.01 -1.64 11.68
C GLY A 104 -1.54 -1.35 10.27
N ARG A 105 -2.41 -0.35 10.12
CA ARG A 105 -3.05 -0.02 8.83
C ARG A 105 -2.02 0.46 7.81
N LYS A 106 -2.12 -0.04 6.59
CA LYS A 106 -1.26 0.29 5.45
C LYS A 106 -2.10 0.88 4.33
N LYS A 107 -1.45 1.68 3.46
CA LYS A 107 -2.08 2.18 2.23
C LYS A 107 -2.65 1.00 1.44
N GLY A 108 -3.89 1.15 1.00
CA GLY A 108 -4.64 0.08 0.34
C GLY A 108 -5.58 -0.67 1.25
N ASP A 109 -5.40 -0.70 2.59
CA ASP A 109 -6.36 -1.36 3.47
C ASP A 109 -7.76 -0.72 3.35
N LEU A 110 -8.82 -1.51 3.50
CA LEU A 110 -10.19 -1.02 3.53
C LEU A 110 -10.47 -0.33 4.86
N VAL A 111 -11.21 0.78 4.81
CA VAL A 111 -11.70 1.51 5.98
C VAL A 111 -13.21 1.36 6.02
N PHE A 112 -13.72 0.68 7.04
CA PHE A 112 -15.13 0.43 7.26
C PHE A 112 -15.67 1.39 8.30
N PHE A 113 -16.78 2.05 7.99
CA PHE A 113 -17.45 3.00 8.89
C PHE A 113 -18.66 2.34 9.52
N HIS A 114 -18.78 2.49 10.83
CA HIS A 114 -19.76 1.78 11.63
C HIS A 114 -20.80 2.71 12.27
N TYR A 115 -22.02 2.20 12.37
CA TYR A 115 -23.07 2.68 13.26
C TYR A 115 -23.53 1.49 14.10
N GLY A 116 -23.16 1.48 15.38
CA GLY A 116 -23.25 0.29 16.22
C GLY A 116 -22.49 -0.89 15.58
N ASN A 117 -23.17 -2.02 15.42
CA ASN A 117 -22.59 -3.24 14.84
C ASN A 117 -22.67 -3.31 13.31
N ARG A 118 -23.25 -2.30 12.64
CA ARG A 118 -23.47 -2.30 11.18
C ARG A 118 -22.47 -1.43 10.45
N VAL A 119 -21.89 -1.97 9.39
CA VAL A 119 -21.08 -1.23 8.41
C VAL A 119 -22.00 -0.51 7.44
N TYR A 120 -21.94 0.82 7.41
CA TYR A 120 -22.75 1.65 6.50
C TYR A 120 -21.94 2.20 5.32
N HIS A 121 -20.61 2.27 5.43
CA HIS A 121 -19.77 2.83 4.37
C HIS A 121 -18.38 2.17 4.35
N VAL A 122 -17.74 2.18 3.18
CA VAL A 122 -16.38 1.67 3.00
C VAL A 122 -15.58 2.55 2.03
N GLY A 123 -14.27 2.66 2.26
CA GLY A 123 -13.31 3.25 1.33
C GLY A 123 -11.95 2.55 1.39
N ILE A 124 -10.99 3.01 0.58
CA ILE A 124 -9.61 2.49 0.55
C ILE A 124 -8.69 3.52 1.20
N TYR A 125 -7.90 3.09 2.19
CA TYR A 125 -6.99 3.94 2.94
C TYR A 125 -5.85 4.47 2.05
N ALA A 126 -5.75 5.80 1.97
CA ALA A 126 -4.75 6.49 1.16
C ALA A 126 -3.50 6.89 1.97
N GLY A 127 -3.46 6.57 3.27
CA GLY A 127 -2.44 7.06 4.20
C GLY A 127 -2.82 8.41 4.80
N ARG A 128 -2.06 8.84 5.82
CA ARG A 128 -2.21 10.16 6.47
C ARG A 128 -3.65 10.50 6.86
N GLY A 129 -4.41 9.51 7.35
CA GLY A 129 -5.80 9.71 7.78
C GLY A 129 -6.79 10.02 6.65
N LYS A 130 -6.48 9.69 5.38
CA LYS A 130 -7.34 9.92 4.22
C LYS A 130 -7.80 8.62 3.57
N ILE A 131 -8.91 8.69 2.83
CA ILE A 131 -9.48 7.57 2.06
C ILE A 131 -9.91 8.00 0.66
N TRP A 132 -9.86 7.07 -0.28
CA TRP A 132 -10.64 7.13 -1.51
C TRP A 132 -11.98 6.41 -1.33
N HIS A 133 -13.08 7.08 -1.65
CA HIS A 133 -14.42 6.50 -1.54
C HIS A 133 -15.40 7.10 -2.57
N SER A 134 -16.57 6.47 -2.71
CA SER A 134 -17.74 7.04 -3.37
C SER A 134 -18.83 7.27 -2.30
N PRO A 135 -19.01 8.51 -1.78
CA PRO A 135 -19.70 8.73 -0.51
C PRO A 135 -21.22 8.53 -0.55
N LYS A 136 -21.91 9.26 -1.44
CA LYS A 136 -23.38 9.31 -1.48
C LYS A 136 -23.90 9.88 -2.79
N ARG A 137 -25.21 9.78 -3.00
CA ARG A 137 -25.94 10.39 -4.13
C ARG A 137 -25.62 11.89 -4.23
N GLY A 138 -25.44 12.35 -5.47
CA GLY A 138 -25.06 13.74 -5.76
C GLY A 138 -23.58 14.05 -5.56
N SER A 139 -22.77 13.08 -5.13
CA SER A 139 -21.31 13.24 -4.99
C SER A 139 -20.55 12.40 -6.02
N VAL A 140 -19.23 12.57 -6.02
CA VAL A 140 -18.29 11.86 -6.89
C VAL A 140 -17.24 11.13 -6.06
N VAL A 141 -16.53 10.19 -6.69
CA VAL A 141 -15.35 9.57 -6.10
C VAL A 141 -14.32 10.65 -5.77
N ARG A 142 -13.88 10.70 -4.52
CA ARG A 142 -12.97 11.73 -4.01
C ARG A 142 -12.03 11.21 -2.94
N LEU A 143 -10.93 11.94 -2.73
CA LEU A 143 -10.05 11.77 -1.60
C LEU A 143 -10.59 12.62 -0.45
N GLU A 144 -10.81 12.02 0.71
CA GLU A 144 -11.38 12.71 1.86
C GLU A 144 -10.69 12.29 3.16
N ARG A 145 -10.65 13.19 4.15
CA ARG A 145 -10.17 12.86 5.50
C ARG A 145 -11.16 11.90 6.15
N ILE A 146 -10.67 10.90 6.89
CA ILE A 146 -11.52 10.06 7.73
C ILE A 146 -12.19 10.97 8.77
N TRP A 147 -13.53 11.06 8.70
CA TRP A 147 -14.33 11.99 9.51
C TRP A 147 -14.87 11.38 10.80
N SER A 148 -14.78 10.05 10.95
CA SER A 148 -15.32 9.31 12.10
C SER A 148 -14.20 8.61 12.86
N ARG A 149 -14.36 8.53 14.19
CA ARG A 149 -13.53 7.67 15.04
C ARG A 149 -14.01 6.22 15.06
N SER A 150 -15.28 5.99 14.72
CA SER A 150 -15.91 4.66 14.66
C SER A 150 -15.62 3.99 13.32
N VAL A 151 -14.37 3.63 13.13
CA VAL A 151 -13.89 2.94 11.92
C VAL A 151 -13.05 1.71 12.26
N TRP A 152 -13.17 0.70 11.41
CA TRP A 152 -12.35 -0.51 11.44
C TRP A 152 -11.54 -0.62 10.15
N TYR A 153 -10.37 -1.25 10.24
CA TYR A 153 -9.49 -1.46 9.10
C TYR A 153 -9.47 -2.93 8.73
N GLY A 154 -9.57 -3.23 7.44
CA GLY A 154 -9.48 -4.59 6.93
C GLY A 154 -8.52 -4.73 5.77
N ARG A 155 -7.62 -5.70 5.87
CA ARG A 155 -6.69 -6.06 4.81
C ARG A 155 -7.26 -7.21 3.98
N VAL A 156 -7.30 -7.00 2.67
CA VAL A 156 -7.68 -8.03 1.70
C VAL A 156 -6.50 -9.01 1.54
N ARG A 157 -6.77 -10.31 1.71
CA ARG A 157 -5.80 -11.40 1.54
C ARG A 157 -5.97 -12.07 0.18
#